data_AF-A0A355WG99-F1
#
_entry.id   AF-A0A355WG99-F1
#
_cell.length_a   1.000
_cell.length_b   1.000
_cell.length_c   1.000
_cell.angle_alpha   90.00
_cell.angle_beta   90.00
_cell.angle_gamma   90.00
#
_symmetry.space_group_name_H-M   'P 1'
#
loop_
_entity.id
_entity.type
_entity.pdbx_description
1 polymer ?
#
loop_
_entity_poly.entity_id
_entity_poly.type
_entity_poly.pdbx_seq_one_letter_code
_entity_poly.pdbx_strand_id
1 'polypeptide(L)'
;MEPEDFYHVLDTKENILNKKVILKDQNKVIVENLIYIEKQKMVLTILQDVTEVERGKEKLKEVKMETLDAAQKVIEKQMTTAQEIASLLGETTAETKVILTKLKNIALSEDDI
;
A
#
# COMPACT_ATOMS: atom_id res chain seq x y z
N MET A 1 13.78 -5.23 -28.42
CA MET A 1 13.18 -6.32 -29.22
C MET A 1 14.29 -7.30 -29.42
N GLU A 2 14.07 -8.54 -28.99
CA GLU A 2 15.07 -9.59 -29.13
C GLU A 2 14.80 -10.33 -30.44
N PRO A 3 15.75 -10.39 -31.39
CA PRO A 3 15.57 -11.12 -32.65
C PRO A 3 15.11 -12.58 -32.45
N GLU A 4 15.49 -13.20 -31.34
CA GLU A 4 15.12 -14.56 -30.94
C GLU A 4 13.61 -14.78 -30.86
N ASP A 5 12.84 -13.77 -30.45
CA ASP A 5 11.38 -13.87 -30.37
C ASP A 5 10.75 -14.06 -31.77
N PHE A 6 11.31 -13.39 -32.77
CA PHE A 6 10.85 -13.47 -34.15
C PHE A 6 11.18 -14.84 -34.76
N TYR A 7 12.39 -15.34 -34.52
CA TYR A 7 12.78 -16.68 -34.96
C TYR A 7 11.90 -17.75 -34.31
N HIS A 8 11.65 -17.64 -33.01
CA HIS A 8 10.76 -18.56 -32.31
C HIS A 8 9.37 -18.61 -32.92
N VAL A 9 8.74 -17.46 -33.17
CA VAL A 9 7.39 -17.39 -33.76
C VAL A 9 7.39 -17.89 -35.21
N LEU A 10 8.45 -17.65 -35.98
CA LEU A 10 8.58 -18.15 -37.36
C LEU A 10 8.75 -19.67 -37.43
N ASP A 11 9.53 -20.25 -36.52
CA ASP A 11 9.85 -21.68 -36.50
C ASP A 11 8.72 -22.51 -35.89
N THR A 12 8.15 -22.04 -34.78
CA THR A 12 7.11 -22.76 -34.04
C THR A 12 5.70 -22.45 -34.52
N LYS A 13 5.51 -21.29 -35.16
CA LYS A 13 4.21 -20.72 -35.52
C LYS A 13 3.32 -20.39 -34.31
N GLU A 14 3.88 -20.41 -33.11
CA GLU A 14 3.18 -20.03 -31.88
C GLU A 14 3.28 -18.51 -31.68
N ASN A 15 2.16 -17.88 -31.30
CA ASN A 15 2.12 -16.44 -31.06
C ASN A 15 2.73 -16.09 -29.70
N ILE A 16 3.45 -14.98 -29.63
CA ILE A 16 3.85 -14.36 -28.36
C ILE A 16 2.90 -13.20 -28.11
N LEU A 17 2.16 -13.23 -26.99
CA LEU A 17 1.17 -12.21 -26.66
C LEU A 17 1.51 -11.52 -25.34
N ASN A 18 1.21 -10.23 -25.26
CA ASN A 18 1.36 -9.38 -24.08
C ASN A 18 2.75 -9.41 -23.44
N LYS A 19 3.81 -9.60 -24.24
CA LYS A 19 5.18 -9.59 -23.72
C LYS A 19 5.54 -8.16 -23.33
N LYS A 20 5.82 -7.92 -22.05
CA LYS A 20 6.25 -6.61 -21.58
C LYS A 20 7.75 -6.46 -21.76
N VAL A 21 8.17 -5.41 -22.44
CA VAL A 21 9.57 -5.12 -22.75
C VAL A 21 9.90 -3.71 -22.31
N ILE A 22 11.05 -3.55 -21.65
CA ILE A 22 11.57 -2.24 -21.25
C ILE A 22 12.68 -1.87 -22.24
N LEU A 23 12.44 -0.84 -23.04
CA LEU A 23 13.46 -0.25 -23.90
C LEU A 23 14.27 0.73 -23.05
N LYS A 24 15.30 0.21 -22.38
CA LYS A 24 16.13 0.96 -21.43
C LYS A 24 16.71 2.24 -22.03
N ASP A 25 17.16 2.19 -23.29
CA ASP A 25 17.79 3.32 -23.97
C ASP A 25 16.83 4.48 -24.26
N GLN A 26 15.51 4.22 -24.24
CA GLN A 26 14.47 5.21 -24.55
C GLN A 26 13.54 5.46 -23.36
N ASN A 27 13.79 4.81 -22.22
CA ASN A 27 12.92 4.82 -21.03
C ASN A 27 11.45 4.54 -21.35
N LYS A 28 11.20 3.60 -22.27
CA LYS A 28 9.85 3.22 -22.70
C LYS A 28 9.48 1.83 -22.23
N VAL A 29 8.22 1.69 -21.85
CA VAL A 29 7.61 0.39 -21.55
C VAL A 29 6.69 0.04 -22.69
N ILE A 30 7.00 -1.05 -23.39
CA ILE A 30 6.26 -1.52 -24.54
C ILE A 30 5.58 -2.84 -24.20
N VAL A 31 4.35 -3.01 -24.64
CA VAL A 31 3.70 -4.32 -24.74
C VAL A 31 3.81 -4.79 -26.18
N GLU A 32 4.42 -5.94 -26.36
CA GLU A 32 4.75 -6.54 -27.63
C GLU A 32 3.88 -7.79 -27.86
N ASN A 33 3.31 -7.88 -29.07
CA ASN A 33 2.61 -9.06 -29.55
C ASN A 33 3.19 -9.45 -30.92
N LEU A 34 3.65 -10.69 -31.05
CA LEU A 34 4.10 -11.29 -32.30
C LEU A 34 3.09 -12.36 -32.70
N ILE A 35 2.46 -12.17 -33.86
CA ILE A 35 1.40 -13.03 -34.37
C ILE A 35 1.85 -13.62 -35.69
N TYR A 36 1.91 -14.95 -35.78
CA TYR A 36 2.21 -15.64 -37.03
C TYR A 36 0.98 -15.62 -37.94
N ILE A 37 1.18 -15.21 -39.19
CA ILE A 37 0.14 -15.22 -40.23
C ILE A 37 0.47 -16.30 -41.26
N GLU A 38 -0.20 -17.44 -41.12
CA GLU A 38 -0.01 -18.64 -41.96
C GLU A 38 -0.09 -18.37 -43.47
N LYS A 39 -1.10 -17.61 -43.90
CA LYS A 39 -1.37 -17.40 -45.33
C LYS A 39 -0.25 -16.62 -46.04
N GLN A 40 0.44 -15.73 -45.33
CA GLN A 40 1.52 -14.90 -45.86
C GLN A 40 2.90 -15.36 -45.38
N LYS A 41 2.98 -16.38 -44.50
CA LYS A 41 4.21 -16.86 -43.85
C LYS A 41 5.03 -15.72 -43.25
N MET A 42 4.36 -14.82 -42.53
CA MET A 42 4.98 -13.63 -41.93
C MET A 42 4.58 -13.46 -40.48
N VAL A 43 5.35 -12.66 -39.73
CA VAL A 43 5.03 -12.26 -38.36
C VAL A 43 4.49 -10.83 -38.36
N LEU A 44 3.28 -10.65 -37.86
CA LEU A 44 2.75 -9.33 -37.52
C LEU A 44 3.20 -8.97 -36.11
N THR A 45 3.88 -7.84 -35.98
CA THR A 45 4.29 -7.32 -34.67
C THR A 45 3.45 -6.11 -34.32
N ILE A 46 2.83 -6.13 -33.14
CA ILE A 46 2.09 -5.01 -32.57
C ILE A 46 2.86 -4.55 -31.34
N LEU A 47 3.38 -3.32 -31.41
CA LEU A 47 4.07 -2.66 -30.31
C LEU A 47 3.16 -1.56 -29.77
N GLN A 48 2.76 -1.70 -28.51
CA GLN A 48 1.98 -0.70 -27.81
C GLN A 48 2.86 0.00 -26.77
N ASP A 49 3.04 1.31 -26.94
CA ASP A 49 3.67 2.13 -25.90
C ASP A 49 2.70 2.30 -24.73
N VAL A 50 3.07 1.73 -23.58
CA VAL A 50 2.29 1.80 -22.34
C VAL A 50 3.00 2.63 -21.26
N THR A 51 4.04 3.39 -21.65
CA THR A 51 4.91 4.11 -20.71
C THR A 51 4.13 5.05 -19.79
N GLU A 52 3.23 5.88 -20.34
CA GLU A 52 2.44 6.82 -19.55
C GLU A 52 1.43 6.12 -18.62
N VAL A 53 0.87 4.99 -19.07
CA VAL A 53 -0.05 4.19 -18.26
C VAL A 53 0.68 3.59 -17.06
N GLU A 54 1.87 3.04 -17.29
CA GLU A 54 2.71 2.46 -16.24
C GLU A 54 3.22 3.51 -15.27
N ARG A 55 3.67 4.68 -15.77
CA ARG A 55 4.04 5.82 -14.92
C ARG A 55 2.87 6.30 -14.07
N GLY A 56 1.66 6.36 -14.64
CA GLY A 56 0.44 6.70 -13.90
C GLY A 56 0.13 5.70 -12.79
N LYS A 57 0.28 4.40 -13.05
CA LYS A 57 0.10 3.35 -12.03
C LYS A 57 1.12 3.46 -10.91
N GLU A 58 2.39 3.72 -11.25
CA GLU A 58 3.46 3.85 -10.26
C GLU A 58 3.25 5.07 -9.37
N LYS A 59 2.93 6.23 -9.96
CA LYS A 59 2.59 7.44 -9.21
C LYS A 59 1.36 7.25 -8.31
N LEU A 60 0.32 6.56 -8.80
CA LEU A 60 -0.84 6.24 -7.98
C LEU A 60 -0.48 5.31 -6.81
N LYS A 61 0.41 4.34 -7.03
CA LYS A 61 0.90 3.45 -5.98
C LYS A 61 1.67 4.22 -4.91
N GLU A 62 2.53 5.15 -5.32
CA GLU A 62 3.28 6.04 -4.42
C GLU A 62 2.33 6.88 -3.55
N VAL A 63 1.40 7.60 -4.16
CA VAL A 63 0.40 8.41 -3.42
C VAL A 63 -0.42 7.55 -2.46
N LYS A 64 -0.79 6.32 -2.84
CA LYS A 64 -1.48 5.38 -1.95
C LYS A 64 -0.62 5.01 -0.73
N MET A 65 0.67 4.71 -0.93
CA MET A 65 1.58 4.39 0.16
C MET A 65 1.78 5.57 1.09
N GLU A 66 2.00 6.77 0.55
CA GLU A 66 2.12 8.01 1.33
C GLU A 66 0.86 8.28 2.17
N THR A 67 -0.32 8.06 1.58
CA THR A 67 -1.60 8.24 2.27
C THR A 67 -1.76 7.25 3.43
N LEU A 68 -1.38 6.00 3.24
CA LEU A 68 -1.41 4.98 4.30
C LEU A 68 -0.45 5.31 5.44
N ASP A 69 0.77 5.74 5.11
CA ASP A 69 1.76 6.17 6.10
C ASP A 69 1.28 7.39 6.91
N ALA A 70 0.70 8.38 6.23
CA ALA A 70 0.12 9.55 6.88
C ALA A 70 -1.02 9.16 7.85
N ALA A 71 -1.91 8.25 7.43
CA ALA A 71 -2.98 7.75 8.30
C ALA A 71 -2.43 7.00 9.52
N GLN A 72 -1.41 6.15 9.33
CA GLN A 72 -0.76 5.41 10.41
C GLN A 72 -0.13 6.34 11.45
N LYS A 73 0.55 7.41 11.00
CA LYS A 73 1.10 8.44 11.89
C LYS A 73 0.03 9.15 12.72
N VAL A 74 -1.13 9.43 12.13
CA VAL A 74 -2.26 10.01 12.87
C VAL A 74 -2.77 9.02 13.92
N ILE A 75 -2.93 7.74 13.58
CA ILE A 75 -3.36 6.70 14.53
C ILE A 75 -2.38 6.60 15.70
N GLU A 76 -1.07 6.54 15.43
CA GLU A 76 -0.05 6.50 16.47
C GLU A 76 -0.13 7.70 17.41
N LYS A 77 -0.28 8.91 16.84
CA LYS A 77 -0.44 10.13 17.64
C LYS A 77 -1.68 10.08 18.53
N GLN A 78 -2.81 9.60 18.00
CA GLN A 78 -4.05 9.45 18.78
C GLN A 78 -3.92 8.38 19.87
N MET A 79 -3.22 7.28 19.61
CA MET A 79 -2.97 6.23 20.61
C MET A 79 -2.11 6.73 21.77
N THR A 80 -1.06 7.51 21.50
CA THR A 80 -0.25 8.15 22.54
C THR A 80 -1.12 9.09 23.39
N THR A 81 -1.91 9.97 22.77
CA THR A 81 -2.83 10.86 23.51
C THR A 81 -3.84 10.07 24.34
N ALA A 82 -4.39 8.98 23.81
CA ALA A 82 -5.31 8.12 24.56
C ALA A 82 -4.63 7.48 25.79
N GLN A 83 -3.37 7.06 25.67
CA GLN A 83 -2.59 6.52 26.80
C GLN A 83 -2.31 7.58 27.87
N GLU A 84 -1.96 8.81 27.47
CA GLU A 84 -1.78 9.94 28.40
C GLU A 84 -3.07 10.24 29.16
N ILE A 85 -4.21 10.31 28.46
CA ILE A 85 -5.52 10.50 29.08
C ILE A 85 -5.83 9.35 30.05
N ALA A 86 -5.60 8.10 29.64
CA ALA A 86 -5.84 6.94 30.50
C ALA A 86 -4.96 6.96 31.76
N SER A 87 -3.70 7.37 31.63
CA SER A 87 -2.78 7.53 32.76
C SER A 87 -3.30 8.58 33.75
N LEU A 88 -3.64 9.78 33.26
CA LEU A 88 -4.19 10.86 34.08
C LEU A 88 -5.53 10.48 34.73
N LEU A 89 -6.40 9.77 33.99
CA LEU A 89 -7.66 9.27 34.52
C LEU A 89 -7.43 8.24 35.63
N GLY A 90 -6.43 7.37 35.48
CA GLY A 90 -6.02 6.40 36.50
C GLY A 90 -5.53 7.08 37.78
N GLU A 91 -4.66 8.08 37.64
CA GLU A 91 -4.13 8.89 38.75
C GLU A 91 -5.26 9.59 39.50
N THR A 92 -6.08 10.38 38.80
CA THR A 92 -7.21 11.10 39.40
C THR A 92 -8.26 10.18 40.03
N THR A 93 -8.50 8.99 39.44
CA THR A 93 -9.38 7.98 40.04
C THR A 93 -8.79 7.40 41.33
N ALA A 94 -7.48 7.16 41.36
CA ALA A 94 -6.81 6.68 42.57
C ALA A 94 -6.85 7.73 43.69
N GLU A 95 -6.58 9.00 43.38
CA GLU A 95 -6.71 10.12 44.32
C GLU A 95 -8.14 10.25 44.85
N THR A 96 -9.13 10.21 43.95
CA THR A 96 -10.55 10.27 44.30
C THR A 96 -10.93 9.13 45.25
N LYS A 97 -10.47 7.90 44.99
CA LYS A 97 -10.71 6.76 45.87
C LYS A 97 -10.14 7.00 47.27
N VAL A 98 -8.92 7.53 47.38
CA VAL A 98 -8.30 7.83 48.69
C VAL A 98 -9.13 8.87 49.46
N ILE A 99 -9.55 9.94 48.80
CA ILE A 99 -10.35 11.00 49.42
C ILE A 99 -11.71 10.45 49.88
N LEU A 100 -12.42 9.73 49.01
CA LEU A 100 -13.72 9.13 49.34
C LEU A 100 -13.61 8.09 50.45
N THR A 101 -12.52 7.33 50.49
CA THR A 101 -12.26 6.37 51.59
C THR A 101 -12.03 7.09 52.91
N LYS A 102 -11.27 8.19 52.92
CA LYS A 102 -11.09 9.04 54.11
C LYS A 102 -12.42 9.63 54.59
N LEU A 103 -13.20 10.20 53.67
CA LEU A 103 -14.55 10.73 53.96
C LEU A 103 -15.47 9.65 54.56
N LYS A 104 -15.49 8.45 53.96
CA LYS A 104 -16.25 7.32 54.49
C LYS A 104 -15.83 6.96 55.92
N ASN A 105 -14.52 6.90 56.19
CA ASN A 105 -14.04 6.56 57.51
C ASN A 105 -14.41 7.61 58.55
N ILE A 106 -14.31 8.90 58.21
CA ILE A 106 -14.74 10.00 59.10
C ILE A 106 -16.22 9.86 59.43
N ALA A 107 -17.08 9.69 58.41
CA ALA A 107 -18.52 9.54 58.61
C ALA A 107 -18.89 8.33 59.50
N LEU A 108 -18.19 7.21 59.38
CA LEU A 108 -18.40 6.03 60.22
C LEU A 108 -17.83 6.18 61.65
N SER A 109 -16.88 7.10 61.87
CA SER A 109 -16.26 7.31 63.19
C SER A 109 -17.11 8.19 64.11
N GLU A 110 -18.03 8.97 63.54
CA GLU A 110 -18.92 9.87 64.29
C GLU A 110 -20.14 9.14 64.90
N ASP A 111 -20.41 7.90 64.48
CA ASP A 111 -21.53 7.07 64.98
C ASP A 111 -21.18 6.24 66.24
N ASP A 112 -19.92 6.28 66.73
CA ASP A 112 -19.41 5.49 67.87
C ASP A 112 -19.32 6.27 69.21
N ILE A 113 -20.03 7.40 69.37
CA ILE A 113 -20.12 8.19 70.63
C ILE A 113 -21.55 8.26 71.16
#